data_AF-A0A8R7PL62-F1
#
_entry.id   AF-A0A8R7PL62-F1
#
_cell.length_a   1.000
_cell.length_b   1.000
_cell.length_c   1.000
_cell.angle_alpha   90.00
_cell.angle_beta   90.00
_cell.angle_gamma   90.00
#
_symmetry.space_group_name_H-M   'P 1'
#
loop_
_entity.id
_entity.type
_entity.pdbx_description
1 polymer ?
#
loop_
_entity_poly.entity_id
_entity_poly.type
_entity_poly.pdbx_seq_one_letter_code
_entity_poly.pdbx_strand_id
1 'polypeptide(L)'
;MHDRNFNGTDADVNVLCEHGEPAKRFVAFEGMHTGRRFLGCAKKEGIICGVVQWIDFEWPDSMEKALAKLWDMYEEIKSARTNDNLESSFAIHNLTEEKKKLRENYDSLYADVNALLDAQQQRGLELNNQKEQKECIGVKIAELETVVGNLKEELSKKEEEKKKVQENYDSLYADVNSLLDA
;
A
#
# COMPACT_ATOMS: atom_id res chain seq x y z
N MET A 1 19.33 -36.77 -47.45
CA MET A 1 19.41 -36.00 -48.71
C MET A 1 18.67 -34.69 -48.50
N HIS A 2 19.37 -33.57 -48.35
CA HIS A 2 18.75 -32.24 -48.35
C HIS A 2 18.76 -31.74 -49.79
N ASP A 3 17.58 -31.67 -50.40
CA ASP A 3 17.44 -31.10 -51.74
C ASP A 3 17.54 -29.56 -51.63
N ARG A 4 18.61 -28.99 -52.21
CA ARG A 4 18.88 -27.55 -52.18
C ARG A 4 17.90 -26.75 -53.06
N ASN A 5 17.06 -27.40 -53.85
CA ASN A 5 16.07 -26.78 -54.74
C ASN A 5 14.61 -26.89 -54.24
N PHE A 6 14.42 -27.19 -52.96
CA PHE A 6 13.12 -27.56 -52.41
C PHE A 6 12.08 -26.42 -52.38
N ASN A 7 12.52 -25.17 -52.13
CA ASN A 7 11.67 -23.98 -52.16
C ASN A 7 12.22 -22.96 -53.19
N GLY A 8 11.40 -22.54 -54.14
CA GLY A 8 11.80 -21.60 -55.20
C GLY A 8 10.75 -21.45 -56.31
N THR A 9 10.94 -20.43 -57.16
CA THR A 9 10.29 -20.34 -58.46
C THR A 9 10.93 -21.37 -59.37
N ASP A 10 10.19 -22.41 -59.71
CA ASP A 10 10.66 -23.37 -60.69
C ASP A 10 10.33 -22.84 -62.09
N ALA A 11 11.36 -22.65 -62.91
CA ALA A 11 11.22 -22.10 -64.26
C ALA A 11 10.52 -23.08 -65.23
N ASP A 12 10.38 -24.35 -64.84
CA ASP A 12 9.68 -25.39 -65.61
C ASP A 12 8.20 -25.55 -65.22
N VAL A 13 7.69 -24.77 -64.25
CA VAL A 13 6.29 -24.88 -63.79
C VAL A 13 5.40 -23.90 -64.56
N ASN A 14 4.71 -24.40 -65.58
CA ASN A 14 3.70 -23.68 -66.38
C ASN A 14 2.34 -23.48 -65.65
N VAL A 15 2.29 -23.69 -64.33
CA VAL A 15 1.05 -23.53 -63.56
C VAL A 15 0.91 -22.06 -63.16
N LEU A 16 -0.09 -21.39 -63.73
CA LEU A 16 -0.46 -20.03 -63.33
C LEU A 16 -1.50 -20.11 -62.21
N CYS A 17 -1.33 -19.27 -61.18
CA CYS A 17 -2.39 -19.04 -60.20
C CYS A 17 -3.53 -18.22 -60.83
N GLU A 18 -4.68 -18.09 -60.16
CA GLU A 18 -5.84 -17.35 -60.72
C GLU A 18 -5.57 -15.86 -60.97
N HIS A 19 -4.48 -15.33 -60.39
CA HIS A 19 -4.00 -13.98 -60.64
C HIS A 19 -3.14 -13.85 -61.91
N GLY A 20 -2.90 -14.95 -62.65
CA GLY A 20 -2.08 -14.97 -63.86
C GLY A 20 -0.57 -15.05 -63.61
N GLU A 21 -0.14 -15.18 -62.34
CA GLU A 21 1.27 -15.27 -61.96
C GLU A 21 1.74 -16.73 -61.82
N PRO A 22 3.01 -17.06 -62.09
CA PRO A 22 3.55 -18.41 -61.90
C PRO A 22 3.43 -18.91 -60.45
N ALA A 23 2.97 -20.15 -60.29
CA ALA A 23 2.88 -20.82 -59.00
C ALA A 23 4.27 -21.14 -58.45
N LYS A 24 4.41 -21.12 -57.12
CA LYS A 24 5.65 -21.48 -56.41
C LYS A 24 5.46 -22.75 -55.61
N ARG A 25 6.57 -23.45 -55.34
CA ARG A 25 6.59 -24.62 -54.47
C ARG A 25 6.53 -24.21 -53.00
N PHE A 26 5.67 -24.90 -52.27
CA PHE A 26 5.44 -24.76 -50.84
C PHE A 26 5.38 -26.13 -50.18
N VAL A 27 5.49 -26.13 -48.85
CA VAL A 27 5.26 -27.30 -48.01
C VAL A 27 4.20 -26.97 -47.00
N ALA A 28 3.27 -27.91 -46.81
CA ALA A 28 2.28 -27.79 -45.76
C ALA A 28 2.97 -27.98 -44.40
N PHE A 29 2.82 -26.99 -43.54
CA PHE A 29 3.38 -27.05 -42.19
C PHE A 29 2.38 -27.61 -41.18
N GLU A 30 1.08 -27.48 -41.42
CA GLU A 30 0.03 -27.76 -40.43
C GLU A 30 -0.93 -28.87 -40.89
N GLY A 31 -1.53 -29.55 -39.91
CA GLY A 31 -2.59 -30.54 -40.11
C GLY A 31 -2.12 -31.88 -40.70
N MET A 32 -3.06 -32.62 -41.26
CA MET A 32 -2.82 -33.98 -41.78
C MET A 32 -1.89 -34.03 -43.00
N HIS A 33 -1.62 -32.90 -43.64
CA HIS A 33 -0.74 -32.82 -44.81
C HIS A 33 0.67 -32.33 -44.47
N THR A 34 1.01 -32.14 -43.19
CA THR A 34 2.33 -31.69 -42.77
C THR A 34 3.45 -32.45 -43.50
N GLY A 35 4.38 -31.70 -44.08
CA GLY A 35 5.52 -32.21 -44.83
C GLY A 35 5.26 -32.44 -46.33
N ARG A 36 4.01 -32.41 -46.81
CA ARG A 36 3.69 -32.57 -48.24
C ARG A 36 3.96 -31.28 -49.01
N ARG A 37 4.50 -31.44 -50.22
CA ARG A 37 4.74 -30.34 -51.16
C ARG A 37 3.53 -30.04 -52.04
N PHE A 38 3.29 -28.76 -52.28
CA PHE A 38 2.29 -28.27 -53.20
C PHE A 38 2.76 -27.05 -53.99
N LEU A 39 2.13 -26.81 -55.14
CA LEU A 39 2.23 -25.56 -55.88
C LEU A 39 1.10 -24.63 -55.43
N GLY A 40 1.43 -23.39 -55.15
CA GLY A 40 0.47 -22.38 -54.70
C GLY A 40 0.82 -20.97 -55.17
N CYS A 41 -0.09 -20.03 -54.95
CA CYS A 41 0.14 -18.62 -55.25
C CYS A 41 1.21 -18.01 -54.33
N ALA A 42 2.12 -17.22 -54.90
CA ALA A 42 3.21 -16.58 -54.17
C ALA A 42 2.84 -15.26 -53.48
N LYS A 43 1.63 -14.74 -53.75
CA LYS A 43 1.19 -13.44 -53.25
C LYS A 43 0.86 -13.56 -51.77
N LYS A 44 1.59 -12.82 -50.92
CA LYS A 44 1.46 -12.87 -49.45
C LYS A 44 0.36 -11.96 -48.89
N GLU A 45 -0.18 -11.05 -49.69
CA GLU A 45 -1.17 -10.05 -49.28
C GLU A 45 -2.42 -10.14 -50.18
N GLY A 46 -3.52 -10.66 -49.63
CA GLY A 46 -4.81 -10.82 -50.31
C GLY A 46 -5.48 -12.18 -50.07
N ILE A 47 -6.70 -12.34 -50.59
CA ILE A 47 -7.40 -13.63 -50.68
C ILE A 47 -6.47 -14.60 -51.39
N ILE A 48 -6.08 -15.68 -50.70
CA ILE A 48 -5.36 -16.78 -51.33
C ILE A 48 -6.28 -17.27 -52.44
N CYS A 49 -5.85 -17.28 -53.70
CA CYS A 49 -6.69 -17.68 -54.82
C CYS A 49 -7.09 -19.17 -54.82
N GLY A 50 -6.99 -19.87 -53.68
CA GLY A 50 -7.46 -21.23 -53.45
C GLY A 50 -6.74 -22.35 -54.21
N VAL A 51 -6.02 -22.03 -55.29
CA VAL A 51 -5.36 -23.03 -56.15
C VAL A 51 -4.18 -23.65 -55.41
N VAL A 52 -4.36 -24.93 -55.05
CA VAL A 52 -3.36 -25.81 -54.47
C VAL A 52 -3.27 -27.05 -55.35
N GLN A 53 -2.10 -27.30 -55.92
CA GLN A 53 -1.82 -28.56 -56.61
C GLN A 53 -0.76 -29.34 -55.83
N TRP A 54 -1.12 -30.50 -55.31
CA TRP A 54 -0.19 -31.36 -54.58
C TRP A 54 0.80 -32.02 -55.54
N ILE A 55 2.09 -31.94 -55.16
CA ILE A 55 3.19 -32.60 -55.87
C ILE A 55 3.38 -34.01 -55.29
N ASP A 56 3.31 -34.13 -53.97
CA ASP A 56 3.46 -35.41 -53.28
C ASP A 56 2.12 -36.15 -53.23
N PHE A 57 2.18 -37.47 -53.29
CA PHE A 57 1.02 -38.33 -53.06
C PHE A 57 0.39 -38.08 -51.69
N GLU A 58 -0.87 -38.45 -51.57
CA GLU A 58 -1.53 -38.49 -50.26
C GLU A 58 -0.75 -39.39 -49.31
N TRP A 59 -0.71 -38.97 -48.06
CA TRP A 59 -0.16 -39.83 -47.04
C TRP A 59 -1.06 -41.05 -46.89
N PRO A 60 -0.51 -42.24 -46.61
CA PRO A 60 -1.34 -43.36 -46.21
C PRO A 60 -2.20 -42.98 -45.01
N ASP A 61 -3.43 -43.51 -44.92
CA ASP A 61 -4.38 -43.21 -43.84
C ASP A 61 -3.78 -43.26 -42.43
N SER A 62 -2.86 -44.20 -42.19
CA SER A 62 -2.18 -44.35 -40.90
C SER A 62 -1.34 -43.11 -40.56
N MET A 63 -0.70 -42.51 -41.54
CA MET A 63 0.13 -41.33 -41.40
C MET A 63 -0.71 -40.06 -41.29
N GLU A 64 -1.78 -39.90 -42.09
CA GLU A 64 -2.70 -38.75 -41.95
C GLU A 64 -3.34 -38.71 -40.57
N LYS A 65 -3.82 -39.86 -40.06
CA LYS A 65 -4.39 -39.97 -38.72
C LYS A 65 -3.37 -39.67 -37.63
N ALA A 66 -2.12 -40.12 -37.80
CA ALA A 66 -1.06 -39.82 -36.85
C ALA A 66 -0.73 -38.32 -36.82
N LEU A 67 -0.61 -37.69 -37.99
CA LEU A 67 -0.36 -36.25 -38.11
C LEU A 67 -1.50 -35.42 -37.53
N ALA A 68 -2.75 -35.76 -37.86
CA ALA A 68 -3.93 -35.10 -37.30
C ALA A 68 -3.92 -35.16 -35.76
N LYS A 69 -3.72 -36.36 -35.19
CA LYS A 69 -3.66 -36.55 -33.74
C LYS A 69 -2.52 -35.75 -33.08
N LEU A 70 -1.35 -35.68 -33.72
CA LEU A 70 -0.22 -34.89 -33.20
C LEU A 70 -0.54 -33.40 -33.17
N TRP A 71 -1.23 -32.88 -34.19
CA TRP A 71 -1.69 -31.49 -34.23
C TRP A 71 -2.78 -31.20 -33.21
N ASP A 72 -3.76 -32.09 -33.06
CA ASP A 72 -4.80 -31.96 -32.04
C ASP A 72 -4.15 -31.88 -30.63
N MET A 73 -3.23 -32.80 -30.32
CA MET A 73 -2.48 -32.78 -29.07
C MET A 73 -1.65 -31.50 -28.90
N TYR A 74 -1.04 -31.00 -29.96
CA TYR A 74 -0.25 -29.77 -29.91
C TYR A 74 -1.13 -28.55 -29.59
N GLU A 75 -2.26 -28.40 -30.27
CA GLU A 75 -3.18 -27.28 -30.03
C GLU A 75 -3.85 -27.37 -28.65
N GLU A 76 -4.20 -28.58 -28.18
CA GLU A 76 -4.67 -28.79 -26.80
C GLU A 76 -3.61 -28.35 -25.77
N ILE A 77 -2.35 -28.78 -25.93
CA ILE A 77 -1.25 -28.40 -25.01
C ILE A 77 -1.00 -26.90 -25.06
N LYS A 78 -1.01 -26.30 -26.25
CA LYS A 78 -0.82 -24.86 -26.43
C LYS A 78 -1.94 -24.06 -25.75
N SER A 79 -3.19 -24.48 -25.95
CA SER A 79 -4.37 -23.90 -25.31
C SER A 79 -4.31 -24.01 -23.79
N ALA A 80 -4.04 -25.20 -23.25
CA ALA A 80 -3.89 -25.43 -21.81
C ALA A 80 -2.81 -24.52 -21.21
N ARG A 81 -1.63 -24.44 -21.83
CA ARG A 81 -0.55 -23.55 -21.40
C ARG A 81 -0.97 -22.08 -21.41
N THR A 82 -1.69 -21.62 -22.43
CA THR A 82 -2.18 -20.24 -22.47
C THR A 82 -3.18 -19.95 -21.35
N ASN A 83 -4.05 -20.91 -21.02
CA ASN A 83 -5.01 -20.79 -19.93
C ASN A 83 -4.31 -20.76 -18.56
N ASP A 84 -3.38 -21.69 -18.31
CA ASP A 84 -2.62 -21.75 -17.06
C ASP A 84 -1.77 -20.50 -16.84
N ASN A 85 -1.16 -19.96 -17.92
CA ASN A 85 -0.41 -18.71 -17.86
C ASN A 85 -1.31 -17.51 -17.54
N LEU A 86 -2.53 -17.49 -18.09
CA LEU A 86 -3.51 -16.44 -17.80
C LEU A 86 -3.99 -16.51 -16.36
N GLU A 87 -4.35 -17.70 -15.87
CA GLU A 87 -4.75 -17.93 -14.48
C GLU A 87 -3.62 -17.56 -13.50
N SER A 88 -2.40 -17.99 -13.79
CA SER A 88 -1.21 -17.62 -13.01
C SER A 88 -1.00 -16.11 -12.99
N SER A 89 -1.23 -15.41 -14.12
CA SER A 89 -1.13 -13.95 -14.20
C SER A 89 -2.17 -13.27 -13.32
N PHE A 90 -3.43 -13.73 -13.34
CA PHE A 90 -4.48 -13.21 -12.46
C PHE A 90 -4.14 -13.43 -10.98
N ALA A 91 -3.65 -14.62 -10.62
CA ALA A 91 -3.24 -14.93 -9.24
C ALA A 91 -2.09 -14.02 -8.77
N ILE A 92 -1.06 -13.82 -9.61
CA ILE A 92 0.07 -12.92 -9.31
C ILE A 92 -0.41 -11.48 -9.12
N HIS A 93 -1.30 -11.00 -9.99
CA HIS A 93 -1.84 -9.65 -9.90
C HIS A 93 -2.60 -9.45 -8.57
N ASN A 94 -3.49 -10.38 -8.22
CA ASN A 94 -4.25 -10.32 -6.97
C ASN A 94 -3.34 -10.31 -5.74
N LEU A 95 -2.36 -11.22 -5.69
CA LEU A 95 -1.39 -11.28 -4.60
C LEU A 95 -0.53 -10.01 -4.52
N THR A 96 -0.22 -9.40 -5.66
CA THR A 96 0.54 -8.14 -5.71
C THR A 96 -0.27 -6.98 -5.11
N GLU A 97 -1.56 -6.90 -5.43
CA GLU A 97 -2.46 -5.89 -4.87
C GLU A 97 -2.69 -6.09 -3.36
N GLU A 98 -2.87 -7.33 -2.90
CA GLU A 98 -2.97 -7.62 -1.45
C GLU A 98 -1.69 -7.26 -0.70
N LYS A 99 -0.52 -7.59 -1.28
CA LYS A 99 0.79 -7.23 -0.72
C LYS A 99 0.96 -5.70 -0.63
N LYS A 100 0.46 -4.96 -1.62
CA LYS A 100 0.48 -3.49 -1.61
C LYS A 100 -0.39 -2.93 -0.48
N LYS A 101 -1.64 -3.39 -0.36
CA LYS A 101 -2.55 -2.98 0.72
C LYS A 101 -1.98 -3.30 2.09
N LEU A 102 -1.38 -4.48 2.25
CA LEU A 102 -0.77 -4.87 3.52
C LEU A 102 0.41 -3.97 3.90
N ARG A 103 1.21 -3.55 2.92
CA ARG A 103 2.30 -2.60 3.14
C ARG A 103 1.79 -1.23 3.58
N GLU A 104 0.79 -0.69 2.90
CA GLU A 104 0.18 0.60 3.26
C GLU A 104 -0.40 0.56 4.69
N ASN A 105 -1.08 -0.53 5.05
CA ASN A 105 -1.59 -0.74 6.41
C ASN A 105 -0.46 -0.83 7.45
N TYR A 106 0.63 -1.53 7.12
CA TYR A 106 1.79 -1.63 8.00
C TYR A 106 2.45 -0.27 8.23
N ASP A 107 2.67 0.50 7.17
CA ASP A 107 3.28 1.83 7.23
C ASP A 107 2.41 2.80 8.06
N SER A 108 1.08 2.74 7.90
CA SER A 108 0.14 3.49 8.73
C SER A 108 0.22 3.10 10.19
N LEU A 109 0.19 1.80 10.50
CA LEU A 109 0.26 1.31 11.87
C LEU A 109 1.59 1.71 12.53
N TYR A 110 2.69 1.65 11.80
CA TYR A 110 3.99 2.10 12.26
C TYR A 110 3.98 3.60 12.62
N ALA A 111 3.38 4.43 11.77
CA ALA A 111 3.23 5.85 12.05
C ALA A 111 2.37 6.12 13.29
N ASP A 112 1.24 5.42 13.44
CA ASP A 112 0.34 5.56 14.58
C ASP A 112 1.02 5.16 15.90
N VAL A 113 1.77 4.05 15.90
CA VAL A 113 2.53 3.60 17.08
C VAL A 113 3.59 4.62 17.49
N ASN A 114 4.31 5.19 16.53
CA ASN A 114 5.30 6.22 16.82
C ASN A 114 4.64 7.49 17.39
N ALA A 115 3.51 7.93 16.80
CA ALA A 115 2.77 9.08 17.31
C ALA A 115 2.26 8.85 18.75
N LEU A 116 1.80 7.64 19.06
CA LEU A 116 1.39 7.26 20.41
C LEU A 116 2.56 7.27 21.40
N LEU A 117 3.74 6.78 20.97
CA LEU A 117 4.95 6.78 21.78
C LEU A 117 5.39 8.21 22.11
N ASP A 118 5.41 9.10 21.11
CA ASP A 118 5.74 10.51 21.29
C ASP A 118 4.74 11.18 22.23
N ALA A 119 3.43 10.95 22.04
CA ALA A 119 2.39 11.48 22.91
C ALA A 119 2.54 10.99 24.37
N GLN A 120 2.95 9.73 24.55
CA GLN A 120 3.18 9.17 25.88
C GLN A 120 4.41 9.80 26.57
N GLN A 121 5.49 10.05 25.82
CA GLN A 121 6.67 10.75 26.34
C GLN A 121 6.33 12.18 26.75
N GLN A 122 5.61 12.93 25.92
CA GLN A 122 5.18 14.30 26.22
C GLN A 122 4.27 14.34 27.46
N ARG A 123 3.33 13.39 27.58
CA ARG A 123 2.49 13.28 28.77
C ARG A 123 3.31 13.03 30.05
N GLY A 124 4.37 12.24 29.96
CA GLY A 124 5.28 12.01 31.08
C GLY A 124 5.98 13.29 31.55
N LEU A 125 6.45 14.12 30.62
CA LEU A 125 7.06 15.42 30.92
C LEU A 125 6.05 16.38 31.58
N GLU A 126 4.84 16.45 31.02
CA GLU A 126 3.77 17.31 31.55
C GLU A 126 3.38 16.92 32.99
N LEU A 127 3.25 15.61 33.27
CA LEU A 127 2.97 15.13 34.62
C LEU A 127 4.08 15.48 35.62
N ASN A 128 5.34 15.38 35.20
CA ASN A 128 6.47 15.77 36.06
C ASN A 128 6.44 17.27 36.35
N ASN A 129 6.25 18.12 35.33
CA ASN A 129 6.13 19.56 35.52
C ASN A 129 4.98 19.93 36.45
N GLN A 130 3.81 19.30 36.30
CA GLN A 130 2.66 19.52 37.18
C GLN A 130 2.93 19.08 38.62
N LYS A 131 3.67 17.98 38.81
CA LYS A 131 4.08 17.51 40.14
C LYS A 131 5.01 18.53 40.81
N GLU A 132 6.03 18.99 40.11
CA GLU A 132 6.96 20.02 40.59
C GLU A 132 6.22 21.32 40.94
N GLN A 133 5.30 21.75 40.09
CA GLN A 133 4.49 22.93 40.34
C GLN A 133 3.61 22.77 41.60
N LYS A 134 2.99 21.60 41.78
CA LYS A 134 2.17 21.29 42.96
C LYS A 134 3.00 21.27 44.24
N GLU A 135 4.22 20.73 44.20
CA GLU A 135 5.16 20.77 45.33
C GLU A 135 5.53 22.21 45.69
N CYS A 136 5.85 23.04 44.68
CA CYS A 136 6.14 24.47 44.89
C CYS A 136 4.97 25.23 45.52
N ILE A 137 3.74 25.00 45.04
CA ILE A 137 2.53 25.59 45.61
C ILE A 137 2.33 25.12 47.06
N GLY A 138 2.57 23.84 47.34
CA GLY A 138 2.50 23.28 48.69
C GLY A 138 3.43 24.00 49.68
N VAL A 139 4.68 24.28 49.27
CA VAL A 139 5.63 25.06 50.07
C VAL A 139 5.11 26.47 50.33
N LYS A 140 4.63 27.17 49.30
CA LYS A 140 4.07 28.53 49.43
C LYS A 140 2.85 28.60 50.35
N ILE A 141 1.99 27.57 50.34
CA ILE A 141 0.84 27.49 51.24
C ILE A 141 1.33 27.40 52.70
N ALA A 142 2.29 26.54 53.00
CA ALA A 142 2.83 26.40 54.35
C ALA A 142 3.51 27.68 54.86
N GLU A 143 4.23 28.40 53.97
CA GLU A 143 4.80 29.72 54.27
C GLU A 143 3.70 30.74 54.61
N LEU A 144 2.64 30.80 53.81
CA LEU A 144 1.51 31.70 54.05
C LEU A 144 0.76 31.36 55.35
N GLU A 145 0.55 30.07 55.64
CA GLU A 145 -0.07 29.62 56.90
C GLU A 145 0.76 30.09 58.12
N THR A 146 2.09 30.03 58.02
CA THR A 146 3.00 30.52 59.06
C THR A 146 2.88 32.03 59.25
N VAL A 147 2.88 32.81 58.16
CA VAL A 147 2.72 34.28 58.22
C VAL A 147 1.37 34.67 58.81
N VAL A 148 0.28 34.01 58.38
CA VAL A 148 -1.06 34.25 58.91
C VAL A 148 -1.13 33.92 60.40
N GLY A 149 -0.49 32.84 60.85
CA GLY A 149 -0.37 32.51 62.27
C GLY A 149 0.30 33.62 63.07
N ASN A 150 1.46 34.10 62.59
CA ASN A 150 2.20 35.19 63.23
C ASN A 150 1.36 36.49 63.31
N LEU A 151 0.67 36.85 62.22
CA LEU A 151 -0.19 38.05 62.18
C LEU A 151 -1.37 37.96 63.16
N LYS A 152 -1.98 36.78 63.31
CA LYS A 152 -3.05 36.57 64.30
C LYS A 152 -2.56 36.76 65.74
N GLU A 153 -1.34 36.29 66.02
CA GLU A 153 -0.73 36.47 67.34
C GLU A 153 -0.41 37.95 67.62
N GLU A 154 0.14 38.66 66.64
CA GLU A 154 0.36 40.12 66.74
C GLU A 154 -0.93 40.90 66.93
N LEU A 155 -2.00 40.57 66.18
CA LEU A 155 -3.31 41.17 66.37
C LEU A 155 -3.84 40.96 67.80
N SER A 156 -3.70 39.75 68.34
CA SER A 156 -4.13 39.45 69.71
C SER A 156 -3.36 40.28 70.74
N LYS A 157 -2.04 40.47 70.55
CA LYS A 157 -1.21 41.33 71.41
C LYS A 157 -1.66 42.79 71.33
N LYS A 158 -1.93 43.29 70.12
CA LYS A 158 -2.41 44.67 69.90
C LYS A 158 -3.79 44.93 70.50
N GLU A 159 -4.69 43.94 70.45
CA GLU A 159 -6.02 44.01 71.07
C GLU A 159 -5.91 44.16 72.60
N GLU A 160 -5.00 43.40 73.23
CA GLU A 160 -4.73 43.46 74.67
C GLU A 160 -4.08 44.80 75.07
N GLU A 161 -3.11 45.29 74.29
CA GLU A 161 -2.53 46.63 74.49
C GLU A 161 -3.60 47.73 74.38
N LYS A 162 -4.48 47.65 73.38
CA LYS A 162 -5.58 48.60 73.19
C LYS A 162 -6.54 48.58 74.37
N LYS A 163 -6.88 47.40 74.91
CA LYS A 163 -7.75 47.27 76.08
C LYS A 163 -7.13 47.93 77.32
N LYS A 164 -5.85 47.70 77.58
CA LYS A 164 -5.11 48.37 78.68
C LYS A 164 -5.07 49.89 78.53
N VAL A 165 -4.85 50.39 77.30
CA VAL A 165 -4.87 51.83 77.02
C VAL A 165 -6.26 52.42 77.25
N GLN A 166 -7.32 51.73 76.86
CA GLN A 166 -8.70 52.16 77.11
C GLN A 166 -9.02 52.24 78.60
N GLU A 167 -8.65 51.21 79.37
CA GLU A 167 -8.81 51.19 80.83
C GLU A 167 -8.07 52.37 81.50
N ASN A 168 -6.83 52.65 81.07
CA ASN A 168 -6.08 53.79 81.55
C ASN A 168 -6.74 55.13 81.19
N TYR A 169 -7.29 55.27 79.97
CA TYR A 169 -8.00 56.48 79.54
C TYR A 169 -9.27 56.72 80.36
N ASP A 170 -10.08 55.67 80.56
CA ASP A 170 -11.33 55.75 81.31
C ASP A 170 -11.07 56.14 82.77
N SER A 171 -10.01 55.59 83.39
CA SER A 171 -9.55 55.99 84.74
C SER A 171 -9.19 57.47 84.80
N LEU A 172 -8.38 57.94 83.86
CA LEU A 172 -7.90 59.33 83.83
C LEU A 172 -9.05 60.32 83.56
N TYR A 173 -10.02 59.93 82.73
CA TYR A 173 -11.24 60.69 82.47
C TYR A 173 -12.10 60.82 83.73
N ALA A 174 -12.26 59.74 84.50
CA ALA A 174 -12.96 59.76 85.78
C ALA A 174 -12.25 60.65 86.81
N ASP A 175 -10.92 60.56 86.92
CA ASP A 175 -10.12 61.39 87.84
C ASP A 175 -10.26 62.89 87.51
N VAL A 176 -10.19 63.27 86.24
CA VAL A 176 -10.33 64.67 85.81
C VAL A 176 -11.73 65.22 86.09
N ASN A 177 -12.79 64.45 85.82
CA ASN A 177 -14.16 64.88 86.14
C ASN A 177 -14.35 65.06 87.66
N SER A 178 -13.75 64.19 88.47
CA SER A 178 -13.80 64.32 89.94
C SER A 178 -13.12 65.58 90.47
N LEU A 179 -12.10 66.10 89.77
CA LEU A 179 -11.41 67.34 90.10
C LEU A 179 -12.13 68.61 89.62
N LEU A 180 -13.04 68.49 88.65
CA LEU A 180 -13.86 69.61 88.14
C LEU A 180 -15.13 69.83 88.98
N ASP A 181 -15.60 68.81 89.69
CA ASP A 181 -16.82 68.83 90.53
C ASP A 181 -16.53 69.16 92.02
N ALA A 182 -15.27 69.41 92.40
CA ALA A 182 -14.81 69.73 93.77
C ALA A 182 -14.46 71.22 93.93
#